data_AF-B6IHT8-F1
#
_entry.id   AF-B6IHT8-F1
#
_cell.length_a   1.000
_cell.length_b   1.000
_cell.length_c   1.000
_cell.angle_alpha   90.00
_cell.angle_beta   90.00
_cell.angle_gamma   90.00
#
_symmetry.space_group_name_H-M   'P 1'
#
loop_
_entity.id
_entity.type
_entity.pdbx_description
1 polymer ?
#
loop_
_entity_poly.entity_id
_entity_poly.type
_entity_poly.pdbx_seq_one_letter_code
_entity_poly.pdbx_strand_id
1 'polypeptide(L)'
;MKPIPIFPVIGGYTTGLLFNSFGVSSHIQMTIQILLMGIQACVIFCSFLRKHQSIVTIDKKFELEKLTDWGIIVFVHIEMLIFTLLFYSARVSKEDQKAYIRKNIPNLEEELSKCPSLEIYDREVN
;
A
#
# COMPACT_ATOMS: atom_id res chain seq x y z
N MET A 1 -9.38 -1.11 -4.86
CA MET A 1 -9.25 -2.48 -5.38
C MET A 1 -10.26 -3.37 -4.67
N LYS A 2 -10.97 -4.23 -5.41
CA LYS A 2 -11.75 -5.31 -4.81
C LYS A 2 -10.83 -6.53 -4.70
N PRO A 3 -10.53 -7.03 -3.48
CA PRO A 3 -9.73 -8.22 -3.33
C PRO A 3 -10.52 -9.44 -3.82
N ILE A 4 -9.82 -10.38 -4.46
CA ILE A 4 -10.34 -11.68 -4.83
C ILE A 4 -9.39 -12.72 -4.21
N PRO A 5 -9.88 -13.62 -3.35
CA PRO A 5 -9.09 -14.75 -2.90
C PRO A 5 -8.91 -15.72 -4.07
N ILE A 6 -7.66 -15.92 -4.54
CA ILE A 6 -7.34 -16.83 -5.64
C ILE A 6 -6.32 -17.83 -5.10
N PHE A 7 -6.74 -18.83 -4.34
CA PHE A 7 -5.79 -19.75 -3.70
C PHE A 7 -4.81 -20.38 -4.73
N PRO A 8 -3.49 -20.36 -4.49
CA PRO A 8 -2.79 -19.95 -3.27
C PRO A 8 -2.39 -18.46 -3.18
N VAL A 9 -2.72 -17.65 -4.18
CA VAL A 9 -2.32 -16.24 -4.30
C VAL A 9 -3.42 -15.26 -3.86
N ILE A 10 -3.03 -14.00 -3.67
CA ILE A 10 -4.00 -12.91 -3.43
C ILE A 10 -4.14 -12.12 -4.71
N GLY A 11 -5.38 -11.98 -5.18
CA GLY A 11 -5.70 -11.18 -6.35
C GLY A 11 -6.51 -9.95 -6.02
N GLY A 12 -6.61 -9.03 -6.98
CA GLY A 12 -7.56 -7.95 -6.90
C GLY A 12 -7.69 -7.20 -8.21
N TYR A 13 -8.81 -6.51 -8.37
CA TYR A 13 -9.12 -5.76 -9.59
C TYR A 13 -9.83 -4.45 -9.26
N THR A 14 -9.91 -3.55 -10.22
CA THR A 14 -10.61 -2.26 -10.11
C THR A 14 -11.51 -2.05 -11.33
N THR A 15 -12.71 -1.52 -11.10
CA THR A 15 -13.69 -1.24 -12.16
C THR A 15 -14.16 0.21 -12.13
N GLY A 16 -13.34 1.09 -11.55
CA GLY A 16 -13.67 2.51 -11.36
C GLY A 16 -13.22 3.40 -12.52
N LEU A 17 -13.52 4.70 -12.39
CA LEU A 17 -13.17 5.73 -13.38
C LEU A 17 -11.68 5.72 -13.75
N LEU A 18 -10.79 5.57 -12.77
CA LEU A 18 -9.34 5.57 -13.00
C LEU A 18 -8.89 4.45 -13.95
N PHE A 19 -9.49 3.27 -13.85
CA PHE A 19 -9.21 2.18 -14.78
C PHE A 19 -9.93 2.40 -16.11
N ASN A 20 -11.24 2.65 -16.09
CA ASN A 20 -12.06 2.67 -17.30
C ASN A 20 -11.79 3.88 -18.22
N SER A 21 -11.49 5.05 -17.66
CA SER A 21 -11.31 6.29 -18.43
C SER A 21 -9.84 6.66 -18.65
N PHE A 22 -8.96 6.28 -17.72
CA PHE A 22 -7.54 6.66 -17.75
C PHE A 22 -6.57 5.48 -17.89
N GLY A 23 -7.06 4.24 -17.86
CA GLY A 23 -6.22 3.04 -17.99
C GLY A 23 -5.25 2.84 -16.83
N VAL A 24 -5.45 3.49 -15.69
CA VAL A 24 -4.55 3.36 -14.53
C VAL A 24 -4.70 1.97 -13.93
N SER A 25 -3.60 1.23 -13.80
CA SER A 25 -3.64 -0.14 -13.30
C SER A 25 -4.10 -0.22 -11.83
N SER A 26 -4.68 -1.35 -11.43
CA SER A 26 -5.14 -1.54 -10.05
C SER A 26 -3.98 -1.48 -9.05
N HIS A 27 -2.78 -1.90 -9.46
CA HIS A 27 -1.59 -1.82 -8.64
C HIS A 27 -1.25 -0.36 -8.30
N ILE A 28 -1.18 0.51 -9.32
CA ILE A 28 -0.90 1.94 -9.13
C ILE A 28 -1.99 2.61 -8.28
N GLN A 29 -3.26 2.29 -8.54
CA GLN A 29 -4.36 2.79 -7.71
C GLN A 29 -4.20 2.37 -6.24
N MET A 30 -3.75 1.14 -5.98
CA MET A 30 -3.49 0.66 -4.62
C MET A 30 -2.26 1.35 -4.01
N THR A 31 -1.18 1.55 -4.76
CA THR A 31 -0.01 2.30 -4.28
C THR A 31 -0.40 3.71 -3.84
N ILE A 32 -1.21 4.41 -4.64
CA ILE A 32 -1.73 5.75 -4.29
C ILE A 32 -2.59 5.67 -3.02
N GLN A 33 -3.45 4.65 -2.91
CA GLN A 33 -4.28 4.47 -1.72
C GLN A 33 -3.44 4.24 -0.45
N ILE A 34 -2.41 3.40 -0.53
CA ILE A 34 -1.48 3.12 0.57
C ILE A 34 -0.74 4.40 0.98
N LEU A 35 -0.25 5.19 0.02
CA LEU A 35 0.39 6.47 0.29
C LEU A 35 -0.55 7.43 1.03
N LEU A 36 -1.79 7.59 0.55
CA LEU A 36 -2.76 8.51 1.16
C LEU A 36 -3.17 8.06 2.57
N MET A 37 -3.41 6.75 2.76
CA MET A 37 -3.69 6.19 4.09
C MET A 37 -2.48 6.33 5.03
N GLY A 38 -1.27 6.11 4.52
CA GLY A 38 -0.03 6.29 5.26
C GLY A 38 0.15 7.74 5.72
N ILE A 39 -0.07 8.71 4.85
CA ILE A 39 -0.06 10.15 5.20
C ILE A 39 -1.09 10.44 6.28
N GLN A 40 -2.31 9.91 6.17
CA GLN A 40 -3.34 10.10 7.21
C GLN A 40 -2.89 9.53 8.56
N ALA A 41 -2.30 8.34 8.58
CA ALA A 41 -1.76 7.73 9.80
C ALA A 41 -0.63 8.57 10.41
N CYS A 42 0.32 9.05 9.59
CA CYS A 42 1.39 9.94 10.03
C CYS A 42 0.84 11.24 10.65
N VAL A 43 -0.16 11.86 10.02
CA VAL A 43 -0.79 13.09 10.53
C VAL A 43 -1.45 12.83 11.87
N ILE A 44 -2.23 11.76 12.01
CA ILE A 44 -2.89 11.38 13.27
C ILE A 44 -1.83 11.16 14.37
N PHE A 45 -0.79 10.39 14.08
CA PHE A 45 0.30 10.14 15.01
C PHE A 45 0.98 11.44 15.44
N CYS A 46 1.31 12.32 14.48
CA CYS A 46 1.90 13.63 14.77
C CYS A 46 0.98 14.50 15.63
N SER A 47 -0.33 14.49 15.40
CA SER A 47 -1.28 15.22 16.25
C SER A 47 -1.27 14.72 17.69
N PHE A 48 -1.22 13.39 17.90
CA PHE A 48 -1.10 12.82 19.24
C PHE A 48 0.24 13.15 19.90
N LEU A 49 1.35 13.06 19.15
CA LEU A 49 2.68 13.42 19.63
C LEU A 49 2.73 14.90 20.07
N ARG A 50 2.26 15.81 19.23
CA ARG A 50 2.20 17.25 19.54
C ARG A 50 1.33 17.54 20.75
N LYS A 51 0.15 16.89 20.84
CA LYS A 51 -0.74 17.03 21.99
C LYS A 51 -0.07 16.52 23.28
N HIS A 52 0.56 15.35 23.22
CA HIS A 52 1.30 14.79 24.36
C HIS A 52 2.41 15.74 24.81
N GLN A 53 3.25 16.21 23.87
CA GLN A 53 4.33 17.14 24.18
C GLN A 53 3.83 18.46 24.79
N SER A 54 2.67 18.98 24.36
CA SER A 54 2.08 20.17 24.97
C SER A 54 1.63 19.99 26.43
N ILE A 55 1.23 18.78 26.83
CA ILE A 55 0.75 18.50 28.20
C ILE A 55 1.94 18.26 29.13
N VAL A 56 2.93 17.47 28.68
CA VAL A 56 4.06 17.06 29.52
C VAL A 56 5.03 18.19 29.83
N THR A 57 4.98 19.32 29.10
CA THR A 57 5.76 20.52 29.44
C THR A 57 5.40 21.11 30.81
N ILE A 58 4.22 20.80 31.36
CA ILE A 58 3.79 21.29 32.69
C ILE A 58 4.63 20.66 33.81
N ASP A 59 4.89 19.35 33.73
CA ASP A 59 5.63 18.56 34.74
C ASP A 59 7.07 18.22 34.27
N LYS A 60 7.40 18.49 33.01
CA LYS A 60 8.69 18.23 32.33
C LYS A 60 9.20 16.79 32.33
N LYS A 61 8.51 15.86 32.99
CA LYS A 61 8.94 14.46 33.18
C LYS A 61 9.10 13.66 31.88
N PHE A 62 8.31 13.97 30.86
CA PHE A 62 8.29 13.27 29.57
C PHE A 62 8.45 14.22 28.37
N GLU A 63 8.97 15.42 28.63
CA GLU A 63 9.27 16.38 27.57
C GLU A 63 10.42 15.86 26.72
N LEU A 64 10.20 15.79 25.41
CA LEU A 64 11.21 15.39 24.46
C LEU A 64 12.09 16.59 24.08
N GLU A 65 13.38 16.34 23.91
CA GLU A 65 14.25 17.31 23.25
C GLU A 65 13.78 17.54 21.80
N LYS A 66 13.92 18.77 21.31
CA LYS A 66 13.47 19.15 19.96
C LYS A 66 14.03 18.24 18.86
N LEU A 67 15.28 17.80 19.01
CA LEU A 67 15.91 16.89 18.05
C LEU A 67 15.22 15.53 18.04
N THR A 68 14.91 14.98 19.20
CA THR A 68 14.20 13.70 19.35
C THR A 68 12.77 13.79 18.82
N ASP A 69 12.04 14.87 19.14
CA ASP A 69 10.68 15.10 18.63
C ASP A 69 10.64 15.16 17.10
N TRP A 70 11.51 15.96 16.48
CA TRP A 70 11.65 16.01 15.02
C TRP A 70 12.14 14.69 14.43
N GLY A 71 13.05 14.00 15.11
CA GLY A 71 13.57 12.69 14.69
C GLY A 71 12.46 11.64 14.60
N ILE A 72 11.56 11.59 15.58
CA ILE A 72 10.40 10.69 15.58
C ILE A 72 9.47 11.02 14.40
N ILE A 73 9.17 12.31 14.18
CA ILE A 73 8.33 12.74 13.05
C ILE A 73 8.95 12.32 11.72
N VAL A 74 10.24 12.58 11.51
CA VAL A 74 10.92 12.20 10.27
C VAL A 74 10.94 10.67 10.10
N PHE A 75 11.22 9.93 11.16
CA PHE A 75 11.26 8.47 11.15
C PHE A 75 9.94 7.86 10.66
N VAL A 76 8.79 8.26 11.21
CA VAL A 76 7.49 7.69 10.82
C VAL A 76 7.11 8.02 9.36
N HIS A 77 7.57 9.17 8.83
CA HIS A 77 7.34 9.50 7.43
C HIS A 77 8.25 8.69 6.50
N ILE A 78 9.51 8.48 6.87
CA ILE A 78 10.45 7.65 6.11
C ILE A 78 9.95 6.20 6.06
N GLU A 79 9.51 5.64 7.19
CA GLU A 79 8.94 4.30 7.27
C GLU A 79 7.76 4.14 6.29
N MET A 80 6.82 5.09 6.30
CA MET A 80 5.66 5.10 5.41
C MET A 80 6.06 5.19 3.93
N LEU A 81 7.04 6.04 3.59
CA LEU A 81 7.55 6.17 2.23
C LEU A 81 8.23 4.87 1.77
N ILE A 82 9.06 4.25 2.62
CA ILE A 82 9.71 2.97 2.33
C ILE A 82 8.65 1.90 2.07
N PHE A 83 7.63 1.78 2.93
CA PHE A 83 6.56 0.80 2.74
C PHE A 83 5.82 1.00 1.41
N THR A 84 5.51 2.25 1.06
CA THR A 84 4.85 2.58 -0.21
C THR A 84 5.73 2.24 -1.41
N LEU A 85 7.03 2.53 -1.34
CA LEU A 85 7.99 2.25 -2.41
C LEU A 85 8.22 0.74 -2.59
N LEU A 86 8.28 -0.01 -1.49
CA LEU A 86 8.36 -1.47 -1.53
C LEU A 86 7.12 -2.06 -2.20
N PHE A 87 5.93 -1.58 -1.83
CA PHE A 87 4.70 -2.02 -2.48
C PHE A 87 4.68 -1.68 -3.97
N TYR A 88 5.07 -0.45 -4.35
CA TYR A 88 5.18 -0.02 -5.75
C TYR A 88 6.16 -0.89 -6.57
N SER A 89 7.28 -1.27 -5.95
CA SER A 89 8.32 -2.08 -6.59
C SER A 89 7.91 -3.54 -6.74
N ALA A 90 6.99 -4.03 -5.91
CA ALA A 90 6.45 -5.38 -5.96
C ALA A 90 5.45 -5.61 -7.11
N ARG A 91 5.51 -4.79 -8.16
CA ARG A 91 4.61 -4.90 -9.31
C ARG A 91 5.05 -6.04 -10.23
N VAL A 92 4.13 -6.96 -10.50
CA VAL A 92 4.31 -8.01 -11.50
C VAL A 92 3.93 -7.49 -12.89
N SER A 93 4.69 -7.88 -13.91
CA SER A 93 4.33 -7.58 -15.30
C SER A 93 3.05 -8.33 -15.72
N LYS A 94 2.33 -7.84 -16.72
CA LYS A 94 1.09 -8.52 -17.16
C LYS A 94 1.40 -9.85 -17.85
N GLU A 95 2.55 -9.95 -18.47
CA GLU A 95 3.08 -11.12 -19.14
C GLU A 95 3.39 -12.21 -18.12
N ASP A 96 4.14 -11.89 -17.07
CA ASP A 96 4.50 -12.82 -16.01
C ASP A 96 3.27 -13.28 -15.22
N GLN A 97 2.35 -12.35 -14.95
CA GLN A 97 1.07 -12.65 -14.31
C GLN A 97 0.26 -13.69 -15.12
N LYS A 98 0.16 -13.51 -16.44
CA LYS A 98 -0.55 -14.47 -17.31
C LYS A 98 0.16 -15.81 -17.36
N ALA A 99 1.50 -15.81 -17.45
CA ALA A 99 2.29 -17.04 -17.44
C ALA A 99 2.10 -17.82 -16.13
N TYR A 100 2.06 -17.12 -15.00
CA TYR A 100 1.77 -17.72 -13.70
C TYR A 100 0.38 -18.36 -13.63
N ILE A 101 -0.67 -17.62 -14.06
CA ILE A 101 -2.05 -18.12 -14.02
C ILE A 101 -2.18 -19.39 -14.87
N ARG A 102 -1.64 -19.40 -16.08
CA ARG A 102 -1.65 -20.57 -16.97
C ARG A 102 -0.98 -21.80 -16.36
N LYS A 103 0.13 -21.58 -15.65
CA LYS A 103 0.93 -22.65 -15.06
C LYS A 103 0.30 -23.21 -13.79
N ASN A 104 -0.14 -22.34 -12.89
CA ASN A 104 -0.50 -22.71 -11.52
C ASN A 104 -2.01 -22.79 -11.28
N ILE A 105 -2.81 -22.04 -12.04
CA ILE A 105 -4.27 -21.92 -11.84
C ILE A 105 -5.02 -21.96 -13.18
N PRO A 106 -4.78 -22.96 -14.05
CA PRO A 106 -5.34 -22.99 -15.41
C PRO A 106 -6.87 -23.00 -15.44
N ASN A 107 -7.51 -23.63 -14.43
CA ASN A 107 -8.96 -23.73 -14.34
C ASN A 107 -9.68 -22.38 -14.17
N LEU A 108 -8.96 -21.34 -13.74
CA LEU A 108 -9.51 -19.99 -13.56
C LEU A 108 -8.99 -19.01 -14.61
N GLU A 109 -8.19 -19.46 -15.60
CA GLU A 109 -7.63 -18.56 -16.61
C GLU A 109 -8.73 -17.79 -17.36
N GLU A 110 -9.79 -18.49 -17.77
CA GLU A 110 -10.87 -17.87 -18.52
C GLU A 110 -11.59 -16.80 -17.69
N GLU A 111 -11.97 -17.09 -16.45
CA GLU A 111 -12.60 -16.13 -15.55
C GLU A 111 -11.70 -14.95 -15.22
N LEU A 112 -10.42 -15.20 -14.93
CA LEU A 112 -9.45 -14.16 -14.58
C LEU A 112 -9.11 -13.27 -15.77
N SER A 113 -9.12 -13.81 -16.99
CA SER A 113 -8.93 -13.04 -18.21
C SER A 113 -10.03 -12.00 -18.47
N LYS A 114 -11.25 -12.25 -17.96
CA LYS A 114 -12.39 -11.31 -18.03
C LYS A 114 -12.20 -10.08 -17.14
N CYS A 115 -11.21 -10.09 -16.25
CA CYS A 115 -10.87 -8.98 -15.37
C CYS A 115 -9.64 -8.22 -15.90
N PRO A 116 -9.80 -7.22 -16.78
CA PRO A 116 -8.68 -6.57 -17.47
C PRO A 116 -7.76 -5.75 -16.54
N SER A 117 -8.22 -5.43 -15.33
CA SER A 117 -7.46 -4.72 -14.30
C SER A 117 -6.93 -5.65 -13.20
N LEU A 118 -7.01 -6.97 -13.39
CA LEU A 118 -6.56 -7.96 -12.41
C LEU A 118 -5.07 -7.79 -12.12
N GLU A 119 -4.72 -7.75 -10.85
CA GLU A 119 -3.36 -7.89 -10.32
C GLU A 119 -3.33 -9.12 -9.41
N ILE A 120 -2.22 -9.86 -9.42
CA ILE A 120 -1.95 -10.94 -8.47
C ILE A 120 -0.68 -10.63 -7.70
N TYR A 121 -0.63 -11.14 -6.46
CA TYR A 121 0.51 -11.02 -5.58
C TYR A 121 0.83 -12.41 -5.04
N ASP A 122 2.03 -12.88 -5.33
CA ASP A 122 2.53 -14.16 -4.84
C ASP A 122 4.02 -14.06 -4.50
N ARG A 123 4.47 -14.88 -3.55
CA ARG A 123 5.87 -14.90 -3.12
C ARG A 123 6.82 -15.42 -4.20
N GLU A 124 6.35 -16.27 -5.12
CA GLU A 124 7.19 -16.80 -6.19
C GLU A 124 7.37 -15.81 -7.35
N VAL A 125 6.51 -14.78 -7.43
CA VAL A 125 6.41 -13.86 -8.57
C VAL A 125 6.86 -12.44 -8.22
N ASN A 126 6.75 -12.06 -6.95
CA ASN A 126 7.11 -10.74 -6.42
C ASN A 126 8.34 -10.82 -5.52
#